data_AF-A0A0M9DXN5-F1
#
_entry.id   AF-A0A0M9DXN5-F1
#
_cell.length_a   1.000
_cell.length_b   1.000
_cell.length_c   1.000
_cell.angle_alpha   90.00
_cell.angle_beta   90.00
_cell.angle_gamma   90.00
#
_symmetry.space_group_name_H-M   'P 1'
#
loop_
_entity.id
_entity.type
_entity.pdbx_description
1 polymer ?
#
loop_
_entity_poly.entity_id
_entity_poly.type
_entity_poly.pdbx_seq_one_letter_code
_entity_poly.pdbx_strand_id
1 'polypeptide(L)'
;MKYIFQKMMFDQRDHELLRIVSSIQKSDNTHDYFKRHFYAYFHPRGIQELSESRGMRIAYAVVYLLNSLEVGAMNERLSALRLLRDEVFNASESLFQRNTARVLVQIMKEIVRAKSGYVRQFELAHEFRMAISGKPRIIRKLLRQYHLLEMPESWNQISFDDHVHDANTKGRKTSSHLIMDAWVKGIKKLRVIYYNYLEPRFVTELLEAAKIMGINVHIGIELPSLFHGKNAQFIWVPKGFLDAQAFLCFLADNRTAAFMKMGREVSNYQKNCVIELLNSFN
;
A
#
# COMPACT_ATOMS: atom_id res chain seq x y z
N MET A 1 -27.92 29.20 2.32
CA MET A 1 -27.15 29.25 3.59
C MET A 1 -25.95 28.31 3.64
N LYS A 2 -26.05 27.01 3.31
CA LYS A 2 -24.90 26.05 3.34
C LYS A 2 -23.66 26.51 2.53
N TYR A 3 -23.86 27.08 1.34
CA TYR A 3 -22.78 27.52 0.45
C TYR A 3 -21.99 28.75 0.96
N ILE A 4 -22.64 29.66 1.70
CA ILE A 4 -22.01 30.91 2.18
C ILE A 4 -21.14 30.63 3.42
N PHE A 5 -21.58 29.74 4.31
CA PHE A 5 -20.78 29.30 5.47
C PHE A 5 -19.52 28.52 5.06
N GLN A 6 -19.59 27.73 3.98
CA GLN A 6 -18.46 26.95 3.48
C GLN A 6 -17.33 27.85 2.94
N LYS A 7 -17.68 28.90 2.19
CA LYS A 7 -16.72 29.84 1.61
C LYS A 7 -16.00 30.71 2.65
N MET A 8 -16.60 30.87 3.84
CA MET A 8 -16.01 31.62 4.95
C MET A 8 -15.11 30.78 5.87
N MET A 9 -15.34 29.47 5.99
CA MET A 9 -14.57 28.61 6.92
C MET A 9 -13.46 27.78 6.26
N PHE A 10 -13.51 27.56 4.94
CA PHE A 10 -12.53 26.72 4.23
C PHE A 10 -11.92 27.46 3.05
N ASP A 11 -10.64 27.19 2.79
CA ASP A 11 -9.86 27.90 1.77
C ASP A 11 -10.01 27.18 0.42
N GLN A 12 -9.89 27.94 -0.68
CA GLN A 12 -10.10 27.46 -2.05
C GLN A 12 -9.29 26.20 -2.39
N ARG A 13 -8.12 26.00 -1.77
CA ARG A 13 -7.30 24.79 -1.98
C ARG A 13 -7.93 23.54 -1.34
N ASP A 14 -8.73 23.68 -0.28
CA ASP A 14 -9.49 22.53 0.28
C ASP A 14 -10.53 22.06 -0.73
N HIS A 15 -11.22 23.01 -1.37
CA HIS A 15 -12.19 22.71 -2.42
C HIS A 15 -11.54 22.03 -3.62
N GLU A 16 -10.37 22.50 -4.03
CA GLU A 16 -9.63 21.90 -5.15
C GLU A 16 -9.16 20.48 -4.83
N LEU A 17 -8.65 20.24 -3.61
CA LEU A 17 -8.27 18.91 -3.14
C LEU A 17 -9.46 17.95 -3.20
N LEU A 18 -10.62 18.38 -2.70
CA LEU A 18 -11.83 17.55 -2.73
C LEU A 18 -12.38 17.35 -4.14
N ARG A 19 -12.17 18.29 -5.05
CA ARG A 19 -12.48 18.11 -6.48
C ARG A 19 -11.63 16.99 -7.09
N ILE A 20 -10.35 16.92 -6.75
CA ILE A 20 -9.43 15.86 -7.20
C ILE A 20 -9.86 14.50 -6.63
N VAL A 21 -10.22 14.43 -5.35
CA VAL A 21 -10.66 13.17 -4.74
C VAL A 21 -12.01 12.71 -5.30
N SER A 22 -12.95 13.63 -5.48
CA SER A 22 -14.29 13.31 -5.98
C SER A 22 -14.32 12.94 -7.47
N SER A 23 -13.38 13.43 -8.29
CA SER A 23 -13.30 13.06 -9.70
C SER A 23 -12.94 11.59 -9.89
N ILE A 24 -12.16 11.00 -8.98
CA ILE A 24 -11.80 9.56 -9.01
C ILE A 24 -12.97 8.68 -8.63
N GLN A 25 -13.76 9.12 -7.66
CA GLN A 25 -14.90 8.35 -7.17
C GLN A 25 -16.07 8.26 -8.17
N LYS A 26 -16.04 9.03 -9.27
CA LYS A 26 -17.15 9.16 -10.23
C LYS A 26 -16.91 8.53 -11.59
N SER A 27 -15.71 8.03 -11.91
CA SER A 27 -15.43 7.56 -13.26
C SER A 27 -14.62 6.25 -13.28
N ASP A 28 -15.06 5.32 -14.11
CA ASP A 28 -14.33 4.09 -14.45
C ASP A 28 -13.09 4.34 -15.33
N ASN A 29 -12.90 5.55 -15.88
CA ASN A 29 -11.86 5.90 -16.87
C ASN A 29 -10.83 6.95 -16.41
N THR A 30 -10.73 7.25 -15.12
CA THR A 30 -9.79 8.27 -14.59
C THR A 30 -8.32 7.91 -14.77
N HIS A 31 -7.99 6.62 -14.90
CA HIS A 31 -6.62 6.17 -15.16
C HIS A 31 -5.98 6.89 -16.36
N ASP A 32 -6.73 7.07 -17.45
CA ASP A 32 -6.20 7.70 -18.67
C ASP A 32 -6.14 9.25 -18.52
N TYR A 33 -7.07 9.85 -17.78
CA TYR A 33 -7.08 11.29 -17.51
C TYR A 33 -5.92 11.72 -16.61
N PHE A 34 -5.67 11.03 -15.50
CA PHE A 34 -4.57 11.33 -14.56
C PHE A 34 -3.20 11.06 -15.16
N LYS A 35 -3.06 9.95 -15.91
CA LYS A 35 -1.82 9.62 -16.62
C LYS A 35 -1.53 10.68 -17.68
N ARG A 36 -2.50 11.04 -18.53
CA ARG A 36 -2.29 12.01 -19.63
C ARG A 36 -2.07 13.46 -19.17
N HIS A 37 -2.77 13.93 -18.15
CA HIS A 37 -2.73 15.37 -17.80
C HIS A 37 -1.57 15.76 -16.88
N PHE A 38 -1.09 14.88 -16.00
CA PHE A 38 -0.16 15.30 -14.96
C PHE A 38 1.18 14.56 -14.95
N TYR A 39 1.23 13.26 -15.28
CA TYR A 39 2.40 12.43 -14.94
C TYR A 39 2.98 11.54 -16.06
N ALA A 40 2.41 11.50 -17.27
CA ALA A 40 2.91 10.59 -18.30
C ALA A 40 4.33 10.90 -18.82
N TYR A 41 4.88 12.11 -18.63
CA TYR A 41 6.11 12.51 -19.33
C TYR A 41 7.16 13.28 -18.51
N PHE A 42 6.91 13.60 -17.23
CA PHE A 42 7.82 14.46 -16.46
C PHE A 42 8.17 13.88 -15.10
N HIS A 43 9.46 14.01 -14.76
CA HIS A 43 9.99 13.67 -13.44
C HIS A 43 9.44 14.66 -12.38
N PRO A 44 9.19 14.22 -11.13
CA PRO A 44 8.72 15.05 -10.01
C PRO A 44 9.46 16.38 -9.77
N ARG A 45 10.71 16.47 -10.25
CA ARG A 45 11.63 17.62 -10.15
C ARG A 45 11.87 18.36 -11.46
N GLY A 46 11.01 18.15 -12.46
CA GLY A 46 11.06 18.81 -13.75
C GLY A 46 10.02 19.93 -13.85
N ILE A 47 9.39 20.05 -15.02
CA ILE A 47 8.36 21.07 -15.32
C ILE A 47 7.18 21.01 -14.32
N GLN A 48 6.94 19.86 -13.70
CA GLN A 48 5.89 19.67 -12.69
C GLN A 48 6.05 20.55 -11.44
N GLU A 49 7.28 20.89 -11.04
CA GLU A 49 7.49 21.81 -9.91
C GLU A 49 7.06 23.24 -10.23
N LEU A 50 7.13 23.62 -11.51
CA LEU A 50 6.79 24.95 -12.01
C LEU A 50 5.29 25.11 -12.28
N SER A 51 4.57 24.02 -12.50
CA SER A 51 3.14 24.05 -12.83
C SER A 51 2.22 23.89 -11.61
N GLU A 52 2.65 23.19 -10.55
CA GLU A 52 1.77 22.79 -9.45
C GLU A 52 2.40 22.93 -8.07
N SER A 53 1.59 23.28 -7.07
CA SER A 53 2.08 23.38 -5.68
C SER A 53 2.43 22.00 -5.11
N ARG A 54 3.44 21.94 -4.24
CA ARG A 54 3.89 20.70 -3.59
C ARG A 54 2.75 19.93 -2.91
N GLY A 55 1.86 20.65 -2.23
CA GLY A 55 0.72 20.04 -1.56
C GLY A 55 -0.20 19.30 -2.53
N MET A 56 -0.40 19.87 -3.73
CA MET A 56 -1.21 19.23 -4.77
C MET A 56 -0.49 18.05 -5.40
N ARG A 57 0.81 18.13 -5.68
CA ARG A 57 1.56 16.97 -6.20
C ARG A 57 1.50 15.77 -5.26
N ILE A 58 1.71 15.99 -3.96
CA ILE A 58 1.56 14.93 -2.96
C ILE A 58 0.12 14.41 -2.92
N ALA A 59 -0.87 15.30 -2.92
CA ALA A 59 -2.27 14.88 -2.96
C ALA A 59 -2.55 13.98 -4.16
N TYR A 60 -2.14 14.39 -5.37
CA TYR A 60 -2.29 13.60 -6.59
C TYR A 60 -1.61 12.23 -6.47
N ALA A 61 -0.38 12.17 -5.97
CA ALA A 61 0.36 10.91 -5.84
C ALA A 61 -0.32 9.95 -4.86
N VAL A 62 -0.77 10.44 -3.70
CA VAL A 62 -1.50 9.62 -2.71
C VAL A 62 -2.82 9.14 -3.29
N VAL A 63 -3.53 10.03 -3.97
CA VAL A 63 -4.83 9.75 -4.57
C VAL A 63 -4.72 8.72 -5.70
N TYR A 64 -3.73 8.88 -6.59
CA TYR A 64 -3.41 7.90 -7.63
C TYR A 64 -3.04 6.54 -7.02
N LEU A 65 -2.26 6.53 -5.94
CA LEU A 65 -1.95 5.31 -5.22
C LEU A 65 -3.21 4.62 -4.69
N LEU A 66 -4.07 5.31 -3.95
CA LEU A 66 -5.28 4.70 -3.38
C LEU A 66 -6.17 4.11 -4.48
N ASN A 67 -6.36 4.80 -5.59
CA ASN A 67 -7.12 4.28 -6.73
C ASN A 67 -6.46 3.05 -7.36
N SER A 68 -5.14 3.09 -7.60
CA SER A 68 -4.41 1.96 -8.17
C SER A 68 -4.46 0.72 -7.27
N LEU A 69 -4.45 0.90 -5.94
CA LEU A 69 -4.52 -0.21 -4.98
C LEU A 69 -5.91 -0.85 -4.91
N GLU A 70 -6.97 -0.12 -5.27
CA GLU A 70 -8.34 -0.62 -5.32
C GLU A 70 -8.65 -1.36 -6.64
N VAL A 71 -8.31 -0.76 -7.79
CA VAL A 71 -8.73 -1.28 -9.11
C VAL A 71 -7.60 -1.47 -10.13
N GLY A 72 -6.40 -0.93 -9.86
CA GLY A 72 -5.30 -0.92 -10.82
C GLY A 72 -4.60 -2.25 -10.97
N ALA A 73 -3.93 -2.46 -12.10
CA ALA A 73 -3.07 -3.62 -12.36
C ALA A 73 -1.75 -3.58 -11.57
N MET A 74 -1.02 -4.69 -11.49
CA MET A 74 0.25 -4.80 -10.75
C MET A 74 1.24 -3.67 -11.09
N ASN A 75 1.46 -3.40 -12.38
CA ASN A 75 2.39 -2.37 -12.83
C ASN A 75 1.94 -0.96 -12.42
N GLU A 76 0.64 -0.70 -12.43
CA GLU A 76 0.07 0.59 -12.01
C GLU A 76 0.24 0.79 -10.50
N ARG A 77 -0.02 -0.26 -9.70
CA ARG A 77 0.21 -0.24 -8.24
C ARG A 77 1.66 0.05 -7.90
N LEU A 78 2.60 -0.64 -8.54
CA LEU A 78 4.04 -0.44 -8.33
C LEU A 78 4.49 0.95 -8.79
N SER A 79 3.97 1.43 -9.93
CA SER A 79 4.24 2.79 -10.41
C SER A 79 3.72 3.85 -9.45
N ALA A 80 2.51 3.67 -8.91
CA ALA A 80 1.92 4.61 -7.96
C ALA A 80 2.68 4.63 -6.62
N LEU A 81 3.18 3.47 -6.16
CA LEU A 81 4.05 3.42 -4.98
C LEU A 81 5.36 4.19 -5.21
N ARG A 82 5.99 4.04 -6.38
CA ARG A 82 7.20 4.80 -6.74
C ARG A 82 6.92 6.30 -6.77
N LEU A 83 5.82 6.69 -7.42
CA LEU A 83 5.42 8.09 -7.50
C LEU A 83 5.19 8.70 -6.11
N LEU A 84 4.42 8.01 -5.24
CA LEU A 84 4.22 8.46 -3.86
C LEU A 84 5.56 8.62 -3.15
N ARG A 85 6.43 7.62 -3.23
CA ARG A 85 7.73 7.64 -2.57
C ARG A 85 8.55 8.85 -3.04
N ASP A 86 8.60 9.08 -4.35
CA ASP A 86 9.43 10.14 -4.91
C ASP A 86 8.86 11.53 -4.56
N GLU A 87 7.53 11.72 -4.60
CA GLU A 87 6.88 12.99 -4.19
C GLU A 87 6.97 13.27 -2.69
N VAL A 88 7.01 12.23 -1.86
CA VAL A 88 6.88 12.41 -0.41
C VAL A 88 8.23 12.39 0.31
N PHE A 89 9.17 11.53 -0.11
CA PHE A 89 10.50 11.44 0.50
C PHE A 89 11.53 12.33 -0.18
N ASN A 90 11.44 12.56 -1.49
CA ASN A 90 12.46 13.36 -2.18
C ASN A 90 12.11 14.86 -2.26
N ALA A 91 10.94 15.28 -1.76
CA ALA A 91 10.47 16.66 -1.94
C ALA A 91 10.60 17.57 -0.71
N SER A 92 11.34 17.18 0.34
CA SER A 92 11.39 17.98 1.57
C SER A 92 12.79 18.19 2.12
N GLU A 93 13.04 19.41 2.61
CA GLU A 93 14.16 19.79 3.48
C GLU A 93 13.79 19.64 4.98
N SER A 94 12.57 19.16 5.28
CA SER A 94 12.07 19.01 6.66
C SER A 94 12.83 17.91 7.40
N LEU A 95 13.07 18.08 8.70
CA LEU A 95 13.66 17.03 9.54
C LEU A 95 12.66 15.92 9.91
N PHE A 96 11.38 16.03 9.54
CA PHE A 96 10.29 15.15 10.00
C PHE A 96 9.50 14.50 8.84
N GLN A 97 10.22 14.10 7.80
CA GLN A 97 9.67 13.75 6.49
C GLN A 97 8.84 12.48 6.53
N ARG A 98 9.37 11.41 7.10
CA ARG A 98 8.73 10.08 7.08
C ARG A 98 7.46 10.08 7.91
N ASN A 99 7.45 10.76 9.04
CA ASN A 99 6.22 10.89 9.83
C ASN A 99 5.19 11.78 9.14
N THR A 100 5.62 12.87 8.50
CA THR A 100 4.73 13.73 7.69
C THR A 100 4.08 12.91 6.58
N ALA A 101 4.89 12.14 5.86
CA ALA A 101 4.47 11.23 4.80
C ALA A 101 3.37 10.25 5.24
N ARG A 102 3.60 9.57 6.37
CA ARG A 102 2.65 8.61 6.95
C ARG A 102 1.32 9.26 7.31
N VAL A 103 1.38 10.46 7.90
CA VAL A 103 0.18 11.24 8.24
C VAL A 103 -0.58 11.67 6.99
N LEU A 104 0.10 12.16 5.94
CA LEU A 104 -0.55 12.59 4.69
C LEU A 104 -1.30 11.44 4.01
N VAL A 105 -0.68 10.27 3.92
CA VAL A 105 -1.34 9.06 3.38
C VAL A 105 -2.55 8.67 4.23
N GLN A 106 -2.42 8.73 5.56
CA GLN A 106 -3.50 8.39 6.46
C GLN A 106 -4.70 9.35 6.36
N ILE A 107 -4.45 10.67 6.30
CA ILE A 107 -5.51 11.66 6.12
C ILE A 107 -6.23 11.43 4.79
N MET A 108 -5.50 11.18 3.71
CA MET A 108 -6.12 10.95 2.40
C MET A 108 -7.02 9.71 2.37
N LYS A 109 -6.60 8.63 3.04
CA LYS A 109 -7.44 7.45 3.24
C LYS A 109 -8.75 7.82 3.94
N GLU A 110 -8.69 8.64 4.98
CA GLU A 110 -9.89 9.09 5.69
C GLU A 110 -10.77 10.01 4.82
N ILE A 111 -10.19 10.86 3.96
CA ILE A 111 -10.97 11.67 3.00
C ILE A 111 -11.76 10.77 2.05
N VAL A 112 -11.11 9.73 1.50
CA VAL A 112 -11.75 8.76 0.60
C VAL A 112 -12.85 7.99 1.32
N ARG A 113 -12.62 7.58 2.57
CA ARG A 113 -13.61 6.87 3.41
C ARG A 113 -14.80 7.75 3.80
N ALA A 114 -14.60 9.05 4.03
CA ALA A 114 -15.63 10.00 4.46
C ALA A 114 -16.58 10.47 3.33
N LYS A 115 -16.76 9.67 2.26
CA LYS A 115 -17.50 10.03 1.03
C LYS A 115 -18.90 10.60 1.27
N SER A 116 -19.61 10.16 2.30
CA SER A 116 -20.97 10.60 2.62
C SER A 116 -21.03 11.88 3.48
N GLY A 117 -19.90 12.35 4.03
CA GLY A 117 -19.85 13.43 5.02
C GLY A 117 -19.09 14.65 4.51
N TYR A 118 -19.78 15.56 3.82
CA TYR A 118 -19.14 16.75 3.20
C TYR A 118 -18.36 17.59 4.21
N VAL A 119 -18.94 17.93 5.37
CA VAL A 119 -18.24 18.73 6.40
C VAL A 119 -16.96 18.04 6.87
N ARG A 120 -17.02 16.72 7.11
CA ARG A 120 -15.87 15.93 7.54
C ARG A 120 -14.77 15.90 6.48
N GLN A 121 -15.12 15.85 5.20
CA GLN A 121 -14.14 15.91 4.12
C GLN A 121 -13.39 17.26 4.09
N PHE A 122 -14.07 18.37 4.36
CA PHE A 122 -13.41 19.68 4.45
C PHE A 122 -12.48 19.81 5.66
N GLU A 123 -12.88 19.29 6.82
CA GLU A 123 -12.01 19.22 7.99
C GLU A 123 -10.73 18.42 7.69
N LEU A 124 -10.87 17.26 7.04
CA LEU A 124 -9.75 16.41 6.65
C LEU A 124 -8.87 17.07 5.58
N ALA A 125 -9.47 17.78 4.61
CA ALA A 125 -8.72 18.56 3.63
C ALA A 125 -7.88 19.66 4.29
N HIS A 126 -8.47 20.36 5.27
CA HIS A 126 -7.76 21.35 6.06
C HIS A 126 -6.59 20.73 6.84
N GLU A 127 -6.82 19.61 7.52
CA GLU A 127 -5.77 18.85 8.22
C GLU A 127 -4.65 18.42 7.27
N PHE A 128 -4.99 17.97 6.06
CA PHE A 128 -4.02 17.58 5.03
C PHE A 128 -3.10 18.77 4.70
N ARG A 129 -3.67 19.96 4.48
CA ARG A 129 -2.87 21.18 4.26
C ARG A 129 -1.99 21.54 5.44
N MET A 130 -2.49 21.42 6.66
CA MET A 130 -1.68 21.64 7.85
C MET A 130 -0.50 20.67 7.92
N ALA A 131 -0.73 19.40 7.57
CA ALA A 131 0.30 18.36 7.55
C ALA A 131 1.37 18.60 6.47
N ILE A 132 1.02 19.18 5.31
CA ILE A 132 1.99 19.50 4.24
C ILE A 132 3.14 20.39 4.74
N SER A 133 2.89 21.24 5.74
CA SER A 133 3.94 22.08 6.34
C SER A 133 5.08 21.29 7.00
N GLY A 134 4.84 20.02 7.36
CA GLY A 134 5.83 19.16 8.02
C GLY A 134 6.27 19.64 9.41
N LYS A 135 5.59 20.62 10.01
CA LYS A 135 5.95 21.16 11.33
C LYS A 135 5.82 20.08 12.42
N PRO A 136 6.89 19.71 13.15
CA PRO A 136 6.87 18.57 14.07
C PRO A 136 5.73 18.62 15.10
N ARG A 137 5.40 19.80 15.65
CA ARG A 137 4.28 19.96 16.60
C ARG A 137 2.92 19.56 16.01
N ILE A 138 2.67 19.92 14.75
CA ILE A 138 1.44 19.58 14.03
C ILE A 138 1.43 18.08 13.74
N ILE A 139 2.53 17.54 13.18
CA ILE A 139 2.60 16.13 12.81
C ILE A 139 2.46 15.22 14.03
N ARG A 140 3.10 15.53 15.16
CA ARG A 140 2.92 14.77 16.42
C ARG A 140 1.50 14.79 16.96
N LYS A 141 0.77 15.89 16.76
CA LYS A 141 -0.66 15.96 17.12
C LYS A 141 -1.46 15.01 16.22
N LEU A 142 -1.23 15.07 14.91
CA LEU A 142 -1.93 14.24 13.93
C LEU A 142 -1.58 12.75 14.07
N LEU A 143 -0.31 12.40 14.31
CA LEU A 143 0.11 11.03 14.62
C LEU A 143 -0.70 10.45 15.78
N ARG A 144 -0.83 11.20 16.89
CA ARG A 144 -1.66 10.80 18.05
C ARG A 144 -3.13 10.67 17.69
N GLN A 145 -3.68 11.64 16.95
CA GLN A 145 -5.07 11.63 16.49
C GLN A 145 -5.40 10.41 15.62
N TYR A 146 -4.46 9.97 14.79
CA TYR A 146 -4.61 8.81 13.90
C TYR A 146 -4.04 7.50 14.48
N HIS A 147 -3.68 7.49 15.77
CA HIS A 147 -3.08 6.32 16.45
C HIS A 147 -1.85 5.74 15.74
N LEU A 148 -1.05 6.60 15.11
CA LEU A 148 0.22 6.25 14.49
C LEU A 148 1.36 6.55 15.47
N LEU A 149 2.19 5.55 15.76
CA LEU A 149 3.40 5.75 16.56
C LEU A 149 4.39 6.65 15.79
N GLU A 150 5.01 7.63 16.44
CA GLU A 150 6.13 8.40 15.89
C GLU A 150 7.31 7.46 15.62
N MET A 151 7.80 7.44 14.38
CA MET A 151 8.97 6.65 13.99
C MET A 151 10.23 7.52 13.99
N PRO A 152 11.43 6.95 14.23
CA PRO A 152 12.67 7.68 13.98
C PRO A 152 12.82 7.98 12.48
N GLU A 153 13.25 9.20 12.17
CA GLU A 153 13.42 9.66 10.79
C GLU A 153 14.59 8.97 10.07
N SER A 154 15.59 8.49 10.83
CA SER A 154 16.64 7.58 10.37
C SER A 154 16.12 6.18 9.98
N TRP A 155 14.87 5.86 10.34
CA TRP A 155 14.21 4.58 10.03
C TRP A 155 14.98 3.35 10.56
N ASN A 156 15.56 3.49 11.75
CA ASN A 156 16.35 2.46 12.43
C ASN A 156 15.57 1.71 13.52
N GLN A 157 14.25 1.89 13.61
CA GLN A 157 13.40 1.19 14.58
C GLN A 157 13.40 -0.33 14.38
N ILE A 158 13.07 -1.04 15.45
CA ILE A 158 12.81 -2.48 15.46
C ILE A 158 11.30 -2.68 15.48
N SER A 159 10.69 -2.79 14.31
CA SER A 159 9.26 -3.04 14.14
C SER A 159 9.05 -4.13 13.11
N PHE A 160 8.30 -5.16 13.48
CA PHE A 160 8.08 -6.31 12.63
C PHE A 160 6.68 -6.91 12.79
N ASP A 161 6.23 -7.59 11.74
CA ASP A 161 5.08 -8.47 11.78
C ASP A 161 5.45 -9.76 11.03
N ASP A 162 5.43 -10.88 11.74
CA ASP A 162 5.99 -12.15 11.28
C ASP A 162 4.93 -13.13 10.75
N HIS A 163 3.65 -12.73 10.70
CA HIS A 163 2.59 -13.60 10.21
C HIS A 163 1.47 -12.81 9.53
N VAL A 164 1.69 -12.44 8.26
CA VAL A 164 0.69 -11.71 7.47
C VAL A 164 0.40 -12.41 6.15
N HIS A 165 -0.81 -12.21 5.64
CA HIS A 165 -1.27 -12.75 4.37
C HIS A 165 -1.73 -11.62 3.46
N ASP A 166 -1.41 -11.75 2.17
CA ASP A 166 -1.96 -10.91 1.12
C ASP A 166 -3.13 -11.60 0.40
N ALA A 167 -3.72 -10.93 -0.58
CA ALA A 167 -4.85 -11.39 -1.38
C ALA A 167 -4.56 -12.63 -2.23
N ASN A 168 -3.30 -13.04 -2.38
CA ASN A 168 -2.97 -14.27 -3.09
C ASN A 168 -3.15 -15.52 -2.20
N THR A 169 -3.51 -15.34 -0.93
CA THR A 169 -3.95 -16.41 -0.02
C THR A 169 -5.24 -16.03 0.72
N LYS A 170 -5.20 -15.87 2.06
CA LYS A 170 -6.37 -15.54 2.90
C LYS A 170 -6.49 -14.04 3.22
N GLY A 171 -5.55 -13.23 2.76
CA GLY A 171 -5.58 -11.78 2.97
C GLY A 171 -6.64 -11.11 2.09
N ARG A 172 -7.03 -9.88 2.46
CA ARG A 172 -7.97 -9.07 1.66
C ARG A 172 -7.28 -8.05 0.74
N LYS A 173 -5.98 -7.81 0.95
CA LYS A 173 -5.21 -6.71 0.34
C LYS A 173 -4.14 -7.26 -0.58
N THR A 174 -3.98 -6.67 -1.77
CA THR A 174 -2.88 -7.00 -2.69
C THR A 174 -1.52 -6.79 -2.01
N SER A 175 -0.46 -7.41 -2.54
CA SER A 175 0.88 -7.30 -1.95
C SER A 175 1.34 -5.84 -1.87
N SER A 176 1.08 -5.04 -2.89
CA SER A 176 1.38 -3.60 -2.90
C SER A 176 0.62 -2.84 -1.80
N HIS A 177 -0.67 -3.14 -1.61
CA HIS A 177 -1.49 -2.50 -0.58
C HIS A 177 -1.01 -2.89 0.82
N LEU A 178 -0.72 -4.18 1.03
CA LEU A 178 -0.18 -4.68 2.29
C LEU A 178 1.13 -3.97 2.67
N ILE A 179 2.06 -3.81 1.72
CA ILE A 179 3.33 -3.12 1.96
C ILE A 179 3.12 -1.64 2.30
N MET A 180 2.22 -0.94 1.59
CA MET A 180 1.88 0.45 1.90
C MET A 180 1.32 0.59 3.32
N ASP A 181 0.42 -0.30 3.74
CA ASP A 181 -0.14 -0.29 5.09
C ASP A 181 0.91 -0.58 6.17
N ALA A 182 1.77 -1.57 5.93
CA ALA A 182 2.87 -1.89 6.83
C ALA A 182 3.79 -0.67 7.00
N TRP A 183 4.08 0.02 5.90
CA TRP A 183 4.90 1.22 5.91
C TRP A 183 4.23 2.38 6.68
N VAL A 184 2.93 2.63 6.47
CA VAL A 184 2.16 3.63 7.23
C VAL A 184 2.16 3.30 8.72
N LYS A 185 2.08 2.01 9.10
CA LYS A 185 2.19 1.56 10.49
C LYS A 185 3.60 1.67 11.07
N GLY A 186 4.61 1.95 10.25
CA GLY A 186 6.00 2.06 10.66
C GLY A 186 6.69 0.71 10.80
N ILE A 187 6.15 -0.36 10.21
CA ILE A 187 6.74 -1.71 10.20
C ILE A 187 7.93 -1.74 9.24
N LYS A 188 9.08 -2.19 9.73
CA LYS A 188 10.32 -2.26 8.95
C LYS A 188 10.58 -3.66 8.40
N LYS A 189 10.11 -4.70 9.08
CA LYS A 189 10.27 -6.10 8.65
C LYS A 189 8.92 -6.81 8.60
N LEU A 190 8.61 -7.43 7.47
CA LEU A 190 7.34 -8.13 7.27
C LEU A 190 7.61 -9.56 6.81
N ARG A 191 6.86 -10.53 7.33
CA ARG A 191 6.82 -11.89 6.79
C ARG A 191 5.45 -12.16 6.20
N VAL A 192 5.43 -12.39 4.90
CA VAL A 192 4.21 -12.71 4.16
C VAL A 192 4.16 -14.21 3.92
N ILE A 193 3.08 -14.85 4.37
CA ILE A 193 2.93 -16.29 4.36
C ILE A 193 1.95 -16.69 3.26
N TYR A 194 2.39 -17.58 2.39
CA TYR A 194 1.62 -18.16 1.30
C TYR A 194 1.23 -19.61 1.62
N TYR A 195 0.13 -20.10 1.06
CA TYR A 195 -0.42 -21.42 1.36
C TYR A 195 -0.04 -22.40 0.27
N ASN A 196 0.64 -23.47 0.66
CA ASN A 196 1.06 -24.62 -0.14
C ASN A 196 2.03 -24.33 -1.30
N TYR A 197 1.86 -23.24 -2.04
CA TYR A 197 2.67 -22.89 -3.20
C TYR A 197 2.80 -21.38 -3.37
N LEU A 198 3.70 -20.97 -4.26
CA LEU A 198 3.98 -19.59 -4.57
C LEU A 198 4.14 -19.42 -6.08
N GLU A 199 3.53 -18.38 -6.64
CA GLU A 199 3.68 -18.05 -8.05
C GLU A 199 4.70 -16.91 -8.25
N PRO A 200 5.50 -16.95 -9.34
CA PRO A 200 6.46 -15.89 -9.64
C PRO A 200 5.87 -14.48 -9.60
N ARG A 201 4.64 -14.29 -10.12
CA ARG A 201 3.97 -12.99 -10.10
C ARG A 201 3.72 -12.44 -8.70
N PHE A 202 3.41 -13.30 -7.72
CA PHE A 202 3.16 -12.89 -6.33
C PHE A 202 4.45 -12.36 -5.69
N VAL A 203 5.55 -13.07 -5.95
CA VAL A 203 6.89 -12.69 -5.50
C VAL A 203 7.31 -11.35 -6.10
N THR A 204 7.16 -11.21 -7.42
CA THR A 204 7.56 -9.99 -8.12
C THR A 204 6.85 -8.77 -7.54
N GLU A 205 5.52 -8.82 -7.39
CA GLU A 205 4.79 -7.69 -6.82
C GLU A 205 5.23 -7.38 -5.38
N LEU A 206 5.30 -8.40 -4.52
CA LEU A 206 5.63 -8.24 -3.12
C LEU A 206 7.04 -7.65 -2.92
N LEU A 207 8.05 -8.23 -3.57
CA LEU A 207 9.44 -7.82 -3.41
C LEU A 207 9.72 -6.46 -4.07
N GLU A 208 9.11 -6.16 -5.22
CA GLU A 208 9.22 -4.83 -5.83
C GLU A 208 8.55 -3.76 -4.96
N ALA A 209 7.34 -4.00 -4.46
CA ALA A 209 6.67 -3.08 -3.54
C ALA A 209 7.51 -2.84 -2.28
N ALA A 210 8.04 -3.91 -1.69
CA ALA A 210 8.91 -3.86 -0.51
C ALA A 210 10.18 -3.03 -0.76
N LYS A 211 10.85 -3.27 -1.89
CA LYS A 211 12.02 -2.51 -2.34
C LYS A 211 11.70 -1.03 -2.54
N ILE A 212 10.55 -0.72 -3.15
CA ILE A 212 10.11 0.67 -3.32
C ILE A 212 9.98 1.34 -1.96
N MET A 213 9.24 0.73 -1.03
CA MET A 213 8.94 1.34 0.28
C MET A 213 10.04 1.18 1.34
N GLY A 214 11.13 0.47 1.03
CA GLY A 214 12.22 0.21 1.97
C GLY A 214 11.80 -0.68 3.15
N ILE A 215 10.90 -1.64 2.92
CA ILE A 215 10.52 -2.66 3.90
C ILE A 215 11.29 -3.94 3.62
N ASN A 216 11.80 -4.55 4.67
CA ASN A 216 12.51 -5.83 4.56
C ASN A 216 11.49 -6.98 4.62
N VAL A 217 11.35 -7.74 3.55
CA VAL A 217 10.31 -8.78 3.45
C VAL A 217 10.92 -10.17 3.42
N HIS A 218 10.32 -11.09 4.17
CA HIS A 218 10.55 -12.52 4.05
C HIS A 218 9.29 -13.21 3.55
N ILE A 219 9.46 -14.21 2.70
CA ILE A 219 8.36 -15.01 2.18
C ILE A 219 8.36 -16.34 2.92
N GLY A 220 7.23 -16.69 3.51
CA GLY A 220 6.98 -17.99 4.12
C GLY A 220 5.99 -18.80 3.29
N ILE A 221 6.13 -20.12 3.31
CA ILE A 221 5.16 -21.05 2.72
C ILE A 221 4.65 -21.95 3.84
N GLU A 222 3.37 -21.83 4.16
CA GLU A 222 2.66 -22.66 5.11
C GLU A 222 2.21 -23.94 4.43
N LEU A 223 2.62 -25.07 5.01
CA LEU A 223 2.42 -26.41 4.48
C LEU A 223 1.73 -27.27 5.55
N PRO A 224 0.65 -27.99 5.19
CA PRO A 224 0.11 -29.02 6.05
C PRO A 224 1.06 -30.22 6.10
N SER A 225 1.20 -30.84 7.26
CA SER A 225 1.95 -32.07 7.44
C SER A 225 1.38 -32.87 8.62
N LEU A 226 1.74 -34.15 8.68
CA LEU A 226 1.43 -35.02 9.81
C LEU A 226 2.62 -35.06 10.76
N PHE A 227 2.41 -34.67 12.01
CA PHE A 227 3.40 -34.74 13.08
C PHE A 227 2.84 -35.58 14.24
N HIS A 228 3.46 -36.73 14.51
CA HIS A 228 3.00 -37.72 15.48
C HIS A 228 1.51 -38.11 15.31
N GLY A 229 1.08 -38.35 14.07
CA GLY A 229 -0.30 -38.74 13.76
C GLY A 229 -1.33 -37.62 13.91
N LYS A 230 -0.92 -36.39 14.19
CA LYS A 230 -1.77 -35.20 14.25
C LYS A 230 -1.44 -34.24 13.11
N ASN A 231 -2.44 -33.49 12.65
CA ASN A 231 -2.24 -32.43 11.68
C ASN A 231 -1.42 -31.29 12.32
N ALA A 232 -0.35 -30.90 11.64
CA ALA A 232 0.50 -29.78 11.99
C ALA A 232 0.70 -28.87 10.77
N GLN A 233 0.92 -27.59 11.02
CA GLN A 233 1.24 -26.62 9.99
C GLN A 233 2.69 -26.17 10.17
N PHE A 234 3.47 -26.25 9.09
CA PHE A 234 4.86 -25.82 9.06
C PHE A 234 4.99 -24.60 8.16
N ILE A 235 5.65 -23.56 8.64
CA ILE A 235 6.00 -22.40 7.82
C ILE A 235 7.46 -22.53 7.41
N TRP A 236 7.68 -22.87 6.15
CA TRP A 236 9.01 -22.86 5.55
C TRP A 236 9.36 -21.46 5.06
N VAL A 237 10.46 -20.90 5.56
CA VAL A 237 10.93 -19.56 5.19
C VAL A 237 12.30 -19.69 4.53
N PRO A 238 12.38 -19.75 3.19
CA PRO A 238 13.67 -19.75 2.51
C PRO A 238 14.37 -18.39 2.72
N LYS A 239 15.67 -18.41 2.99
CA LYS A 239 16.51 -17.25 3.30
C LYS A 239 17.76 -17.24 2.43
N GLY A 240 18.47 -16.10 2.41
CA GLY A 240 19.77 -15.96 1.73
C GLY A 240 19.69 -15.41 0.31
N PHE A 241 18.56 -14.81 -0.07
CA PHE A 241 18.42 -14.17 -1.38
C PHE A 241 18.90 -12.71 -1.32
N LEU A 242 19.66 -12.30 -2.34
CA LEU A 242 20.16 -10.93 -2.46
C LEU A 242 19.09 -9.96 -2.96
N ASP A 243 18.25 -10.42 -3.89
CA ASP A 243 17.20 -9.62 -4.52
C ASP A 243 16.03 -10.50 -5.01
N ALA A 244 15.05 -9.86 -5.65
CA ALA A 244 13.89 -10.53 -6.22
C ALA A 244 14.27 -11.53 -7.31
N GLN A 245 15.28 -11.21 -8.14
CA GLN A 245 15.70 -12.06 -9.23
C GLN A 245 16.29 -13.38 -8.71
N ALA A 246 17.13 -13.33 -7.67
CA ALA A 246 17.66 -14.51 -7.01
C ALA A 246 16.54 -15.42 -6.45
N PHE A 247 15.50 -14.82 -5.86
CA PHE A 247 14.34 -15.58 -5.38
C PHE A 247 13.56 -16.23 -6.54
N LEU A 248 13.37 -15.51 -7.65
CA LEU A 248 12.70 -16.04 -8.84
C LEU A 248 13.50 -17.20 -9.48
N CYS A 249 14.83 -17.09 -9.55
CA CYS A 249 15.69 -18.18 -9.99
C CYS A 249 15.56 -19.41 -9.07
N PHE A 250 15.47 -19.19 -7.75
CA PHE A 250 15.23 -20.28 -6.80
C PHE A 250 13.88 -20.97 -7.01
N LEU A 251 12.81 -20.22 -7.31
CA LEU A 251 11.51 -20.79 -7.66
C LEU A 251 11.54 -21.57 -8.98
N ALA A 252 12.40 -21.16 -9.92
CA ALA A 252 12.58 -21.81 -11.21
C ALA A 252 13.47 -23.06 -11.17
N ASP A 253 14.21 -23.30 -10.08
CA ASP A 253 14.97 -24.55 -9.90
C ASP A 253 14.03 -25.76 -10.00
N ASN A 254 14.48 -26.81 -10.71
CA ASN A 254 13.64 -27.97 -11.01
C ASN A 254 13.00 -28.60 -9.75
N ARG A 255 13.74 -28.67 -8.63
CA ARG A 255 13.22 -29.27 -7.39
C ARG A 255 12.19 -28.35 -6.74
N THR A 256 12.48 -27.06 -6.67
CA THR A 256 11.55 -26.07 -6.11
C THR A 256 10.29 -25.96 -6.96
N ALA A 257 10.40 -25.90 -8.28
CA ALA A 257 9.28 -25.83 -9.21
C ALA A 257 8.38 -27.08 -9.11
N ALA A 258 8.97 -28.27 -9.04
CA ALA A 258 8.23 -29.51 -8.79
C ALA A 258 7.50 -29.47 -7.44
N PHE A 259 8.16 -28.99 -6.39
CA PHE A 259 7.55 -28.82 -5.07
C PHE A 259 6.38 -27.83 -5.07
N MET A 260 6.53 -26.68 -5.75
CA MET A 260 5.42 -25.71 -5.92
C MET A 260 4.26 -26.30 -6.72
N LYS A 261 4.53 -27.16 -7.71
CA LYS A 261 3.49 -27.86 -8.46
C LYS A 261 2.70 -28.82 -7.57
N MET A 262 3.38 -29.61 -6.73
CA MET A 262 2.73 -30.46 -5.73
C MET A 262 1.86 -29.64 -4.76
N GLY A 263 2.39 -28.51 -4.28
CA GLY A 263 1.64 -27.59 -3.42
C GLY A 263 0.37 -27.04 -4.09
N ARG A 264 0.43 -26.74 -5.39
CA ARG A 264 -0.74 -26.33 -6.16
C ARG A 264 -1.78 -27.44 -6.28
N GLU A 265 -1.36 -28.69 -6.47
CA GLU A 265 -2.25 -29.85 -6.49
C GLU A 265 -2.97 -30.03 -5.14
N VAL A 266 -2.26 -29.85 -4.02
CA VAL A 266 -2.85 -29.85 -2.67
C VAL A 266 -3.90 -28.75 -2.51
N SER A 267 -3.59 -27.52 -2.93
CA SER A 267 -4.55 -26.41 -2.88
C SER A 267 -5.81 -26.69 -3.72
N ASN A 268 -5.65 -27.30 -4.89
CA ASN A 268 -6.78 -27.67 -5.75
C ASN A 268 -7.64 -28.78 -5.11
N TYR A 269 -7.00 -29.79 -4.53
CA TYR A 269 -7.69 -30.85 -3.79
C TYR A 269 -8.51 -30.26 -2.63
N GLN A 270 -7.91 -29.43 -1.79
CA GLN A 270 -8.60 -28.76 -0.68
C GLN A 270 -9.79 -27.93 -1.15
N LYS A 271 -9.62 -27.17 -2.25
CA LYS A 271 -10.71 -26.41 -2.87
C LYS A 271 -11.86 -27.32 -3.30
N ASN A 272 -11.57 -28.44 -3.97
CA ASN A 272 -12.59 -29.38 -4.43
C ASN A 272 -13.35 -30.00 -3.27
N CYS A 273 -12.65 -30.44 -2.21
CA CYS A 273 -13.30 -30.96 -1.01
C CYS A 273 -14.26 -29.95 -0.38
N VAL A 274 -13.88 -28.67 -0.29
CA VAL A 274 -14.76 -27.61 0.23
C VAL A 274 -15.99 -27.42 -0.65
N ILE A 275 -15.83 -27.44 -1.98
CA ILE A 275 -16.95 -27.32 -2.92
C ILE A 275 -17.90 -28.52 -2.81
N GLU A 276 -17.37 -29.75 -2.70
CA GLU A 276 -18.15 -30.97 -2.53
C GLU A 276 -18.96 -30.96 -1.22
N LEU A 277 -18.34 -30.52 -0.11
CA LEU A 277 -19.03 -30.33 1.16
C LEU A 277 -20.15 -29.29 1.07
N LEU A 278 -19.90 -28.15 0.41
CA LEU A 278 -20.92 -27.12 0.19
C LEU A 278 -22.09 -27.64 -0.65
N ASN A 279 -21.81 -28.43 -1.69
CA ASN A 279 -22.84 -29.04 -2.54
C ASN A 279 -23.62 -30.13 -1.81
N SER A 280 -23.02 -30.80 -0.83
CA SER A 280 -23.71 -31.81 -0.02
C SER A 280 -24.53 -31.20 1.12
N PHE A 281 -24.20 -29.97 1.52
CA PHE A 281 -24.91 -29.25 2.57
C PHE A 281 -26.14 -28.49 2.06
N ASN A 282 -26.11 -28.00 0.82
CA ASN A 282 -27.25 -27.38 0.13
C ASN A 282 -28.18 -28.41 -0.50
#